data_AF-A0A076FGP6-F1
#
_entry.id   AF-A0A076FGP6-F1
#
_cell.length_a   1.000
_cell.length_b   1.000
_cell.length_c   1.000
_cell.angle_alpha   90.00
_cell.angle_beta   90.00
_cell.angle_gamma   90.00
#
_symmetry.space_group_name_H-M   'P 1'
#
loop_
_entity.id
_entity.type
_entity.pdbx_description
1 polymer ?
#
loop_
_entity_poly.entity_id
_entity_poly.type
_entity_poly.pdbx_seq_one_letter_code
_entity_poly.pdbx_strand_id
1 'polypeptide(L)'
;PEGQSDISTILDQLMSIAHNRDIDETQKQSLNGHRLKPALFSVLCEIKEKTVLSLRHHQMGQQDEDAPDSQLMRLDNMLIAEGVAGPERGGSNAASIASEAAASTSNPNEEAFIEHADYRTKLTQIRKTYYQELEKYDQACNDFTTHVMNLLKEQSRIRPVTHKEIDRMVNIIRRKFNTIQIQLKQSTCEAVMMLRSRFLDARRKRRNFSKQASEILNEYFYSHLSNPYPSEEAKEELARKCKISVSQVNNWFGNKRIRYKKNIVKA
;
A
#
# COMPACT_ATOMS: atom_id res chain seq x y z
N PRO A 1 55.12 -31.56 -30.17
CA PRO A 1 53.87 -30.77 -30.25
C PRO A 1 52.84 -31.38 -29.29
N GLU A 2 53.08 -31.16 -28.00
CA GLU A 2 52.27 -31.68 -26.89
C GLU A 2 51.72 -30.44 -26.16
N GLY A 3 50.39 -30.27 -26.11
CA GLY A 3 49.80 -29.12 -25.42
C GLY A 3 48.45 -28.60 -25.90
N GLN A 4 47.72 -29.32 -26.77
CA GLN A 4 46.37 -28.90 -27.21
C GLN A 4 45.22 -29.82 -26.77
N SER A 5 45.48 -30.86 -25.97
CA SER A 5 44.45 -31.78 -25.48
C SER A 5 43.68 -31.29 -24.23
N ASP A 6 43.85 -30.03 -23.81
CA ASP A 6 43.58 -29.67 -22.41
C ASP A 6 42.48 -28.63 -22.18
N ILE A 7 41.88 -28.03 -23.21
CA ILE A 7 40.81 -27.02 -22.99
C ILE A 7 39.44 -27.54 -23.43
N SER A 8 39.35 -28.18 -24.60
CA SER A 8 38.08 -28.76 -25.07
C SER A 8 37.61 -29.89 -24.14
N THR A 9 38.54 -30.75 -23.71
CA THR A 9 38.26 -31.85 -22.78
C THR A 9 37.80 -31.35 -21.41
N ILE A 10 38.43 -30.28 -20.91
CA ILE A 10 38.05 -29.66 -19.62
C ILE A 10 36.68 -28.98 -19.74
N LEU A 11 36.39 -28.31 -20.86
CA LEU A 11 35.08 -27.70 -21.11
C LEU A 11 33.98 -28.75 -21.25
N ASP A 12 34.25 -29.88 -21.91
CA ASP A 12 33.31 -30.99 -22.03
C ASP A 12 33.07 -31.68 -20.67
N GLN A 13 34.10 -31.81 -19.84
CA GLN A 13 33.96 -32.31 -18.45
C GLN A 13 33.16 -31.33 -17.57
N LEU A 14 33.42 -30.02 -17.67
CA LEU A 14 32.67 -29.00 -16.93
C LEU A 14 31.20 -28.93 -17.38
N MET A 15 30.94 -29.07 -18.68
CA MET A 15 29.59 -29.14 -19.22
C MET A 15 28.87 -30.43 -18.80
N SER A 16 29.58 -31.56 -18.72
CA SER A 16 29.04 -32.83 -18.21
C SER A 16 28.69 -32.77 -16.71
N ILE A 17 29.49 -32.07 -15.90
CA ILE A 17 29.20 -31.82 -14.47
C ILE A 17 27.96 -30.93 -14.33
N ALA A 18 27.79 -29.92 -15.20
CA ALA A 18 26.63 -29.02 -15.17
C ALA A 18 25.30 -29.70 -15.55
N HIS A 19 25.33 -30.79 -16.33
CA HIS A 19 24.14 -31.50 -16.80
C HIS A 19 23.69 -32.65 -15.87
N ASN A 20 24.50 -33.04 -14.87
CA ASN A 20 24.24 -34.18 -14.00
C ASN A 20 23.64 -33.76 -12.65
N ARG A 21 22.33 -33.47 -12.62
CA ARG A 21 21.62 -33.24 -11.34
C ARG A 21 21.48 -34.50 -10.47
N ASP A 22 21.54 -35.70 -11.07
CA ASP A 22 21.40 -36.98 -10.35
C ASP A 22 22.69 -37.44 -9.63
N ILE A 23 23.87 -36.97 -10.07
CA ILE A 23 25.16 -37.27 -9.43
C ILE A 23 25.29 -36.57 -8.06
N ASP A 24 24.58 -35.45 -7.88
CA ASP A 24 24.67 -34.62 -6.68
C ASP A 24 24.19 -35.37 -5.43
N GLU A 25 23.14 -36.20 -5.51
CA GLU A 25 22.64 -36.96 -4.36
C GLU A 25 23.54 -38.13 -3.95
N THR A 26 24.12 -38.86 -4.90
CA THR A 26 25.04 -39.96 -4.61
C THR A 26 26.36 -39.44 -4.03
N GLN A 27 26.88 -38.32 -4.54
CA GLN A 27 28.05 -37.66 -3.96
C GLN A 27 27.77 -37.08 -2.58
N LYS A 28 26.59 -36.45 -2.35
CA LYS A 28 26.16 -36.01 -1.02
C LYS A 28 26.11 -37.15 -0.01
N GLN A 29 25.59 -38.32 -0.40
CA GLN A 29 25.53 -39.50 0.46
C GLN A 29 26.94 -40.03 0.80
N SER A 30 27.83 -40.12 -0.19
CA SER A 30 29.23 -40.51 0.02
C SER A 30 29.96 -39.55 0.98
N LEU A 31 29.79 -38.25 0.78
CA LEU A 31 30.38 -37.22 1.64
C LEU A 31 29.81 -37.27 3.06
N ASN A 32 28.50 -37.52 3.19
CA ASN A 32 27.81 -37.69 4.48
C ASN A 32 28.32 -38.89 5.28
N GLY A 33 28.72 -39.98 4.62
CA GLY A 33 29.28 -41.17 5.26
C GLY A 33 30.78 -41.09 5.56
N HIS A 34 31.49 -40.06 5.13
CA HIS A 34 32.95 -39.99 5.23
C HIS A 34 33.45 -39.72 6.66
N ARG A 35 34.41 -40.51 7.15
CA ARG A 35 34.91 -40.45 8.54
C ARG A 35 35.49 -39.08 8.95
N LEU A 36 36.13 -38.38 8.01
CA LEU A 36 36.71 -37.05 8.28
C LEU A 36 35.69 -35.91 8.18
N LYS A 37 34.46 -36.18 7.73
CA LYS A 37 33.43 -35.14 7.58
C LYS A 37 33.22 -34.33 8.87
N PRO A 38 33.03 -34.93 10.06
CA PRO A 38 32.75 -34.15 11.27
C PRO A 38 33.89 -33.18 11.62
N ALA A 39 35.14 -33.63 11.49
CA ALA A 39 36.31 -32.80 11.78
C ALA A 39 36.47 -31.65 10.77
N LEU A 40 36.36 -31.94 9.46
CA LEU A 40 36.43 -30.93 8.42
C LEU A 40 35.27 -29.92 8.52
N PHE A 41 34.06 -30.39 8.81
CA PHE A 41 32.89 -29.53 8.99
C PHE A 41 33.08 -28.57 10.18
N SER A 42 33.64 -29.04 11.29
CA SER A 42 33.98 -28.19 12.45
C SER A 42 34.97 -27.09 12.08
N VAL A 43 36.04 -27.43 11.37
CA VAL A 43 37.04 -26.46 10.90
C VAL A 43 36.41 -25.43 9.95
N LEU A 44 35.54 -25.87 9.04
CA LEU A 44 34.83 -24.96 8.13
C LEU A 44 33.86 -24.04 8.88
N CYS A 45 33.18 -24.52 9.93
CA CYS A 45 32.36 -23.67 10.80
C CYS A 45 33.22 -22.58 11.46
N GLU A 46 34.35 -22.95 12.05
CA GLU A 46 35.27 -21.99 12.68
C GLU A 46 35.83 -20.98 11.68
N ILE A 47 36.25 -21.43 10.48
CA ILE A 47 36.71 -20.54 9.42
C ILE A 47 35.59 -19.59 9.03
N LYS A 48 34.35 -20.08 8.86
CA LYS A 48 33.20 -19.25 8.51
C LYS A 48 32.91 -18.22 9.61
N GLU A 49 32.94 -18.59 10.87
CA GLU A 49 32.75 -17.64 11.98
C GLU A 49 33.87 -16.58 12.01
N LYS A 50 35.11 -16.98 11.79
CA LYS A 50 36.28 -16.08 11.78
C LYS A 50 36.36 -15.18 10.54
N THR A 51 35.78 -15.61 9.41
CA THR A 51 35.80 -14.87 8.13
C THR A 51 34.54 -14.04 7.87
N VAL A 52 33.38 -14.40 8.42
CA VAL A 52 32.06 -13.82 8.09
C VAL A 52 31.68 -12.60 8.95
N LEU A 53 32.65 -11.72 9.20
CA LEU A 53 32.39 -10.33 9.63
C LEU A 53 33.10 -9.29 8.76
N SER A 54 33.48 -9.66 7.54
CA SER A 54 33.98 -8.70 6.56
C SER A 54 32.82 -7.99 5.82
N LEU A 55 32.42 -6.84 6.39
CA LEU A 55 32.57 -5.52 5.74
C LEU A 55 31.42 -4.70 5.13
N ARG A 56 30.12 -5.06 5.06
CA ARG A 56 29.17 -4.01 4.55
C ARG A 56 27.69 -4.01 4.91
N HIS A 57 27.18 -4.99 5.65
CA HIS A 57 25.72 -5.06 5.87
C HIS A 57 25.27 -5.20 7.32
N HIS A 58 26.20 -5.24 8.27
CA HIS A 58 25.87 -5.46 9.69
C HIS A 58 25.60 -4.16 10.47
N GLN A 59 26.05 -3.00 9.99
CA GLN A 59 25.94 -1.72 10.74
C GLN A 59 24.91 -0.72 10.17
N MET A 60 24.46 -0.86 8.93
CA MET A 60 23.53 0.09 8.30
C MET A 60 22.05 -0.31 8.39
N GLY A 61 21.74 -1.52 8.88
CA GLY A 61 20.39 -2.06 8.86
C GLY A 61 19.94 -2.62 10.20
N GLN A 62 20.32 -1.98 11.31
CA GLN A 62 19.80 -2.33 12.64
C GLN A 62 19.09 -1.18 13.35
N GLN A 63 19.21 0.06 12.86
CA GLN A 63 18.53 1.22 13.46
C GLN A 63 17.19 1.57 12.80
N ASP A 64 16.94 1.12 11.55
CA ASP A 64 15.67 1.36 10.83
C ASP A 64 14.74 0.13 10.73
N GLU A 65 15.11 -1.01 11.33
CA GLU A 65 14.44 -2.30 11.09
C GLU A 65 13.10 -2.52 11.79
N ASP A 66 12.87 -1.85 12.92
CA ASP A 66 11.67 -2.07 13.75
C ASP A 66 10.63 -0.95 13.63
N ALA A 67 10.90 0.07 12.81
CA ALA A 67 9.91 1.10 12.55
C ALA A 67 8.82 0.53 11.63
N PRO A 68 7.54 0.51 12.05
CA PRO A 68 6.47 0.06 11.18
C PRO A 68 6.42 0.95 9.93
N ASP A 69 6.31 0.33 8.76
CA ASP A 69 6.31 1.05 7.49
C ASP A 69 5.17 2.08 7.47
N SER A 70 5.53 3.35 7.50
CA SER A 70 4.59 4.48 7.57
C SER A 70 3.61 4.51 6.39
N GLN A 71 4.01 4.04 5.22
CA GLN A 71 3.15 3.92 4.05
C GLN A 71 2.15 2.79 4.25
N LEU A 72 2.61 1.64 4.74
CA LEU A 72 1.75 0.49 5.02
C LEU A 72 0.70 0.82 6.08
N MET A 73 1.09 1.47 7.18
CA MET A 73 0.16 1.92 8.23
C MET A 73 -0.88 2.89 7.70
N ARG A 74 -0.48 3.84 6.83
CA ARG A 74 -1.41 4.78 6.21
C ARG A 74 -2.44 4.06 5.35
N LEU A 75 -2.01 3.08 4.55
CA LEU A 75 -2.90 2.27 3.72
C LEU A 75 -3.84 1.43 4.58
N ASP A 76 -3.35 0.82 5.66
CA ASP A 76 -4.18 0.07 6.60
C ASP A 76 -5.27 0.92 7.24
N ASN A 77 -4.90 2.09 7.76
CA ASN A 77 -5.86 3.03 8.33
C ASN A 77 -6.90 3.47 7.29
N MET A 78 -6.49 3.64 6.02
CA MET A 78 -7.42 3.97 4.94
C MET A 78 -8.40 2.82 4.66
N LEU A 79 -7.91 1.58 4.51
CA LEU A 79 -8.76 0.42 4.27
C LEU A 79 -9.70 0.13 5.45
N ILE A 80 -9.25 0.36 6.68
CA ILE A 80 -10.07 0.23 7.89
C ILE A 80 -11.18 1.28 7.93
N ALA A 81 -10.84 2.55 7.68
CA ALA A 81 -11.82 3.64 7.65
C ALA A 81 -12.90 3.42 6.58
N GLU A 82 -12.54 2.76 5.48
CA GLU A 82 -13.44 2.42 4.37
C GLU A 82 -14.21 1.10 4.58
N GLY A 83 -14.01 0.41 5.69
CA GLY A 83 -14.67 -0.86 6.00
C GLY A 83 -14.21 -2.04 5.13
N VAL A 84 -13.07 -1.90 4.45
CA VAL A 84 -12.47 -2.93 3.60
C VAL A 84 -11.59 -3.88 4.41
N ALA A 85 -10.84 -3.37 5.41
CA ALA A 85 -9.99 -4.17 6.31
C ALA A 85 -10.39 -3.98 7.79
N GLY A 86 -10.05 -4.94 8.68
CA GLY A 86 -10.32 -4.86 10.12
C GLY A 86 -10.67 -6.21 10.77
N PRO A 87 -10.63 -6.31 12.12
CA PRO A 87 -10.92 -7.54 12.88
C PRO A 87 -12.38 -7.99 12.76
N GLU A 88 -13.26 -7.09 12.33
CA GLU A 88 -14.62 -7.39 11.91
C GLU A 88 -14.59 -8.19 10.59
N ARG A 89 -14.38 -9.50 10.67
CA ARG A 89 -14.85 -10.46 9.64
C ARG A 89 -16.39 -10.42 9.59
N GLY A 90 -16.96 -9.29 9.19
CA GLY A 90 -18.40 -9.03 9.20
C GLY A 90 -18.67 -7.55 8.97
N GLY A 91 -19.09 -7.19 7.76
CA GLY A 91 -19.37 -5.80 7.34
C GLY A 91 -20.61 -5.17 7.97
N SER A 92 -20.97 -5.51 9.21
CA SER A 92 -22.25 -5.14 9.79
C SER A 92 -22.27 -3.75 10.42
N ASN A 93 -21.14 -3.26 10.95
CA ASN A 93 -21.13 -2.05 11.79
C ASN A 93 -20.90 -0.75 11.00
N ALA A 94 -20.07 -0.77 9.94
CA ALA A 94 -19.92 0.40 9.06
C ALA A 94 -21.15 0.64 8.18
N ALA A 95 -21.84 -0.45 7.78
CA ALA A 95 -23.07 -0.39 7.01
C ALA A 95 -24.28 0.11 7.84
N SER A 96 -24.31 -0.18 9.14
CA SER A 96 -25.36 0.31 10.06
C SER A 96 -25.17 1.79 10.39
N ILE A 97 -23.95 2.26 10.64
CA ILE A 97 -23.67 3.69 10.89
C ILE A 97 -24.02 4.56 9.68
N ALA A 98 -23.78 4.08 8.45
CA ALA A 98 -24.21 4.76 7.24
C ALA A 98 -25.74 4.71 7.02
N SER A 99 -26.41 3.64 7.48
CA SER A 99 -27.87 3.52 7.42
C SER A 99 -28.59 4.40 8.44
N GLU A 100 -28.02 4.59 9.64
CA GLU A 100 -28.58 5.47 10.67
C GLU A 100 -28.50 6.95 10.27
N ALA A 101 -27.40 7.35 9.61
CA ALA A 101 -27.27 8.69 9.04
C ALA A 101 -28.21 8.95 7.85
N ALA A 102 -28.65 7.90 7.14
CA ALA A 102 -29.60 7.99 6.03
C ALA A 102 -31.07 7.93 6.50
N ALA A 103 -31.36 7.14 7.53
CA ALA A 103 -32.69 6.99 8.11
C ALA A 103 -33.19 8.25 8.83
N SER A 104 -32.30 9.16 9.24
CA SER A 104 -32.66 10.46 9.84
C SER A 104 -33.16 11.51 8.84
N THR A 105 -33.19 11.20 7.53
CA THR A 105 -33.73 12.12 6.52
C THR A 105 -34.92 11.45 5.84
N SER A 106 -36.11 11.72 6.37
CA SER A 106 -37.39 11.28 5.83
C SER A 106 -37.67 11.89 4.44
N ASN A 107 -37.16 11.26 3.38
CA ASN A 107 -37.63 11.48 2.00
C ASN A 107 -37.32 10.26 1.12
N PRO A 108 -38.32 9.67 0.42
CA PRO A 108 -38.14 8.49 -0.41
C PRO A 108 -37.76 8.90 -1.84
N ASN A 109 -36.47 9.13 -2.11
CA ASN A 109 -35.97 9.13 -3.49
C ASN A 109 -35.47 7.71 -3.81
N GLU A 110 -36.29 6.91 -4.51
CA GLU A 110 -35.95 5.54 -4.96
C GLU A 110 -34.65 5.49 -5.77
N GLU A 111 -34.37 6.50 -6.61
CA GLU A 111 -33.12 6.58 -7.38
C GLU A 111 -31.87 6.68 -6.49
N ALA A 112 -31.93 7.50 -5.42
CA ALA A 112 -30.82 7.61 -4.47
C ALA A 112 -30.65 6.32 -3.66
N PHE A 113 -31.76 5.64 -3.33
CA PHE A 113 -31.73 4.36 -2.64
C PHE A 113 -31.06 3.27 -3.50
N ILE A 114 -31.36 3.23 -4.81
CA ILE A 114 -30.74 2.31 -5.79
C ILE A 114 -29.24 2.63 -5.96
N GLU A 115 -28.85 3.89 -6.14
CA GLU A 115 -27.43 4.29 -6.24
C GLU A 115 -26.62 3.90 -4.98
N HIS A 116 -27.22 4.03 -3.79
CA HIS A 116 -26.62 3.59 -2.54
C HIS A 116 -26.56 2.06 -2.39
N ALA A 117 -27.47 1.30 -2.99
CA ALA A 117 -27.43 -0.16 -3.02
C ALA A 117 -26.31 -0.68 -3.94
N ASP A 118 -26.15 -0.05 -5.11
CA ASP A 118 -25.09 -0.36 -6.07
C ASP A 118 -23.70 -0.02 -5.52
N TYR A 119 -23.56 1.12 -4.85
CA TYR A 119 -22.33 1.49 -4.16
C TYR A 119 -21.93 0.44 -3.12
N ARG A 120 -22.88 0.01 -2.27
CA ARG A 120 -22.65 -1.02 -1.23
C ARG A 120 -22.25 -2.36 -1.84
N THR A 121 -22.90 -2.76 -2.93
CA THR A 121 -22.58 -4.00 -3.65
C THR A 121 -21.16 -3.96 -4.23
N LYS A 122 -20.79 -2.85 -4.86
CA LYS A 122 -19.44 -2.66 -5.42
C LYS A 122 -18.35 -2.58 -4.35
N LEU A 123 -18.63 -1.93 -3.21
CA LEU A 123 -17.70 -1.90 -2.07
C LEU A 123 -17.49 -3.30 -1.50
N THR A 124 -18.56 -4.09 -1.38
CA THR A 124 -18.51 -5.50 -0.96
C THR A 124 -17.67 -6.33 -1.94
N GLN A 125 -17.80 -6.08 -3.24
CA GLN A 125 -16.98 -6.74 -4.26
C GLN A 125 -15.49 -6.39 -4.12
N ILE A 126 -15.16 -5.11 -3.91
CA ILE A 126 -13.77 -4.68 -3.66
C ILE A 126 -13.20 -5.38 -2.43
N ARG A 127 -13.98 -5.44 -1.34
CA ARG A 127 -13.61 -6.14 -0.11
C ARG A 127 -13.34 -7.63 -0.37
N LYS A 128 -14.24 -8.30 -1.09
CA LYS A 128 -14.07 -9.72 -1.44
C LYS A 128 -12.79 -9.95 -2.23
N THR A 129 -12.53 -9.15 -3.27
CA THR A 129 -11.31 -9.25 -4.06
C THR A 129 -10.06 -9.02 -3.21
N TYR A 130 -10.07 -8.00 -2.34
CA TYR A 130 -8.94 -7.70 -1.44
C TYR A 130 -8.57 -8.90 -0.57
N TYR A 131 -9.55 -9.52 0.11
CA TYR A 131 -9.27 -10.68 0.97
C TYR A 131 -8.83 -11.91 0.18
N GLN A 132 -9.38 -12.14 -1.02
CA GLN A 132 -8.95 -13.24 -1.89
C GLN A 132 -7.49 -13.09 -2.33
N GLU A 133 -7.09 -11.88 -2.73
CA GLU A 133 -5.70 -11.60 -3.12
C GLU A 133 -4.76 -11.61 -1.91
N LEU A 134 -5.22 -11.16 -0.73
CA LEU A 134 -4.46 -11.22 0.50
C LEU A 134 -4.17 -12.68 0.92
N GLU A 135 -5.15 -13.57 0.83
CA GLU A 135 -4.98 -15.00 1.13
C GLU A 135 -3.97 -15.66 0.19
N LYS A 136 -4.04 -15.36 -1.12
CA LYS A 136 -3.04 -15.84 -2.10
C LYS A 136 -1.64 -15.32 -1.78
N TYR A 137 -1.54 -14.05 -1.40
CA TYR A 137 -0.28 -13.44 -0.98
C TYR A 137 0.29 -14.14 0.26
N ASP A 138 -0.51 -14.34 1.30
CA ASP A 138 -0.09 -14.99 2.55
C ASP A 138 0.35 -16.44 2.29
N GLN A 139 -0.40 -17.17 1.47
CA GLN A 139 -0.05 -18.53 1.06
C GLN A 139 1.29 -18.56 0.31
N ALA A 140 1.48 -17.68 -0.68
CA ALA A 140 2.73 -17.59 -1.43
C ALA A 140 3.93 -17.22 -0.54
N CYS A 141 3.74 -16.32 0.43
CA CYS A 141 4.75 -15.96 1.41
C CYS A 141 5.15 -17.16 2.27
N ASN A 142 4.17 -17.92 2.75
CA ASN A 142 4.39 -19.10 3.60
C ASN A 142 5.07 -20.22 2.83
N ASP A 143 4.62 -20.53 1.61
CA ASP A 143 5.18 -21.58 0.76
C ASP A 143 6.62 -21.27 0.39
N PHE A 144 6.90 -20.03 -0.03
CA PHE A 144 8.25 -19.62 -0.40
C PHE A 144 9.20 -19.60 0.80
N THR A 145 8.73 -19.08 1.95
CA THR A 145 9.53 -19.08 3.19
C THR A 145 9.85 -20.51 3.62
N THR A 146 8.86 -21.40 3.58
CA THR A 146 9.03 -22.83 3.91
C THR A 146 10.01 -23.50 2.98
N HIS A 147 9.89 -23.25 1.67
CA HIS A 147 10.82 -23.77 0.68
C HIS A 147 12.27 -23.33 0.94
N VAL A 148 12.49 -22.04 1.20
CA VAL A 148 13.84 -21.52 1.50
C VAL A 148 14.37 -22.08 2.82
N MET A 149 13.54 -22.20 3.85
CA MET A 149 13.93 -22.81 5.13
C MET A 149 14.35 -24.27 4.95
N ASN A 150 13.60 -25.05 4.18
CA ASN A 150 13.95 -26.44 3.87
C ASN A 150 15.25 -26.52 3.06
N LEU A 151 15.40 -25.68 2.04
CA LEU A 151 16.62 -25.61 1.24
C LEU A 151 17.85 -25.29 2.10
N LEU A 152 17.76 -24.32 3.00
CA LEU A 152 18.87 -23.94 3.88
C LEU A 152 19.19 -25.01 4.92
N LYS A 153 18.19 -25.73 5.43
CA LYS A 153 18.37 -26.91 6.30
C LYS A 153 19.05 -28.07 5.57
N GLU A 154 18.72 -28.32 4.31
CA GLU A 154 19.41 -29.34 3.51
C GLU A 154 20.85 -28.92 3.23
N GLN A 155 21.08 -27.66 2.87
CA GLN A 155 22.42 -27.11 2.67
C GLN A 155 23.26 -27.17 3.95
N SER A 156 22.66 -26.95 5.13
CA SER A 156 23.39 -27.01 6.41
C SER A 156 23.95 -28.39 6.74
N ARG A 157 23.50 -29.46 6.07
CA ARG A 157 24.03 -30.82 6.25
C ARG A 157 25.38 -31.04 5.55
N ILE A 158 25.64 -30.26 4.51
CA ILE A 158 26.80 -30.44 3.61
C ILE A 158 27.78 -29.27 3.63
N ARG A 159 27.35 -28.10 4.13
CA ARG A 159 28.23 -26.94 4.36
C ARG A 159 27.79 -26.18 5.61
N PRO A 160 28.70 -25.46 6.30
CA PRO A 160 28.31 -24.62 7.42
C PRO A 160 27.29 -23.55 7.00
N VAL A 161 26.10 -23.59 7.59
CA VAL A 161 25.06 -22.54 7.50
C VAL A 161 24.65 -22.22 8.92
N THR A 162 24.79 -20.96 9.33
CA THR A 162 24.48 -20.55 10.70
C THR A 162 23.00 -20.18 10.84
N HIS A 163 22.40 -20.36 12.01
CA HIS A 163 21.01 -19.92 12.27
C HIS A 163 20.82 -18.42 11.96
N LYS A 164 21.81 -17.59 12.32
CA LYS A 164 21.83 -16.15 12.00
C LYS A 164 21.81 -15.84 10.49
N GLU A 165 22.31 -16.74 9.64
CA GLU A 165 22.26 -16.59 8.19
C GLU A 165 20.89 -16.99 7.64
N ILE A 166 20.29 -18.05 8.19
CA ILE A 166 18.93 -18.46 7.86
C ILE A 166 17.95 -17.32 8.18
N ASP A 167 18.01 -16.78 9.40
CA ASP A 167 17.14 -15.68 9.82
C ASP A 167 17.31 -14.44 8.92
N ARG A 168 18.55 -14.11 8.55
CA ARG A 168 18.83 -13.00 7.61
C ARG A 168 18.20 -13.24 6.24
N MET A 169 18.33 -14.44 5.69
CA MET A 169 17.72 -14.77 4.39
C MET A 169 16.20 -14.70 4.44
N VAL A 170 15.58 -15.24 5.49
CA VAL A 170 14.12 -15.15 5.70
C VAL A 170 13.67 -13.69 5.83
N ASN A 171 14.41 -12.85 6.56
CA ASN A 171 14.08 -11.44 6.70
C ASN A 171 14.18 -10.67 5.39
N ILE A 172 15.21 -10.93 4.57
CA ILE A 172 15.33 -10.33 3.22
C ILE A 172 14.12 -10.69 2.36
N ILE A 173 13.68 -11.94 2.43
CA ILE A 173 12.50 -12.44 1.70
C ILE A 173 11.24 -11.73 2.16
N ARG A 174 11.01 -11.65 3.48
CA ARG A 174 9.86 -10.94 4.06
C ARG A 174 9.81 -9.48 3.61
N ARG A 175 10.96 -8.78 3.57
CA ARG A 175 11.02 -7.40 3.06
C ARG A 175 10.63 -7.30 1.59
N LYS A 176 11.05 -8.23 0.74
CA LYS A 176 10.62 -8.25 -0.67
C LYS A 176 9.12 -8.47 -0.81
N PHE A 177 8.53 -9.34 0.03
CA PHE A 177 7.09 -9.54 0.06
C PHE A 177 6.32 -8.33 0.60
N ASN A 178 6.92 -7.52 1.48
CA ASN A 178 6.29 -6.29 1.98
C ASN A 178 5.95 -5.33 0.83
N THR A 179 6.83 -5.18 -0.18
CA THR A 179 6.55 -4.37 -1.37
C THR A 179 5.28 -4.81 -2.11
N ILE A 180 5.06 -6.13 -2.23
CA ILE A 180 3.86 -6.69 -2.87
C ILE A 180 2.62 -6.38 -2.02
N GLN A 181 2.74 -6.47 -0.70
CA GLN A 181 1.66 -6.14 0.23
C GLN A 181 1.25 -4.66 0.13
N ILE A 182 2.23 -3.75 0.03
CA ILE A 182 1.98 -2.31 -0.18
C ILE A 182 1.20 -2.10 -1.48
N GLN A 183 1.63 -2.73 -2.58
CA GLN A 183 0.97 -2.61 -3.89
C GLN A 183 -0.48 -3.13 -3.85
N LEU A 184 -0.73 -4.25 -3.17
CA LEU A 184 -2.07 -4.80 -2.99
C LEU A 184 -2.98 -3.81 -2.23
N LYS A 185 -2.50 -3.29 -1.09
CA LYS A 185 -3.30 -2.33 -0.31
C LYS A 185 -3.50 -1.00 -1.04
N GLN A 186 -2.49 -0.54 -1.77
CA GLN A 186 -2.57 0.67 -2.58
C GLN A 186 -3.60 0.56 -3.70
N SER A 187 -3.55 -0.52 -4.51
CA SER A 187 -4.52 -0.74 -5.58
C SER A 187 -5.95 -0.87 -5.05
N THR A 188 -6.12 -1.46 -3.87
CA THR A 188 -7.41 -1.54 -3.17
C THR A 188 -7.90 -0.15 -2.74
N CYS A 189 -7.03 0.68 -2.14
CA CYS A 189 -7.36 2.05 -1.77
C CYS A 189 -7.76 2.88 -2.99
N GLU A 190 -7.04 2.75 -4.10
CA GLU A 190 -7.35 3.43 -5.37
C GLU A 190 -8.71 2.99 -5.92
N ALA A 191 -9.03 1.68 -5.87
CA ALA A 191 -10.34 1.17 -6.27
C ALA A 191 -11.47 1.77 -5.40
N VAL A 192 -11.28 1.87 -4.08
CA VAL A 192 -12.25 2.52 -3.18
C VAL A 192 -12.38 4.01 -3.48
N MET A 193 -11.28 4.73 -3.66
CA MET A 193 -11.30 6.16 -4.01
C MET A 193 -11.99 6.40 -5.35
N MET A 194 -11.78 5.55 -6.34
CA MET A 194 -12.51 5.61 -7.62
C MET A 194 -14.00 5.33 -7.44
N LEU A 195 -14.36 4.34 -6.61
CA LEU A 195 -15.76 4.03 -6.33
C LEU A 195 -16.44 5.21 -5.62
N ARG A 196 -15.80 5.78 -4.60
CA ARG A 196 -16.26 7.01 -3.94
C ARG A 196 -16.39 8.16 -4.93
N SER A 197 -15.43 8.34 -5.82
CA SER A 197 -15.48 9.42 -6.80
C SER A 197 -16.70 9.30 -7.73
N ARG A 198 -17.06 8.07 -8.11
CA ARG A 198 -18.19 7.80 -9.00
C ARG A 198 -19.56 7.94 -8.33
N PHE A 199 -19.69 7.53 -7.08
CA PHE A 199 -20.98 7.44 -6.39
C PHE A 199 -21.20 8.52 -5.31
N LEU A 200 -20.12 8.93 -4.63
CA LEU A 200 -20.16 9.93 -3.55
C LEU A 200 -19.63 11.29 -4.00
N ASP A 201 -18.66 11.35 -4.92
CA ASP A 201 -18.30 12.58 -5.64
C ASP A 201 -19.19 12.86 -6.85
N ALA A 202 -20.50 12.70 -6.62
CA ALA A 202 -21.51 13.65 -7.06
C ALA A 202 -21.25 15.12 -6.57
N ARG A 203 -20.03 15.43 -6.11
CA ARG A 203 -19.45 16.75 -5.84
C ARG A 203 -19.59 17.73 -7.03
N ARG A 204 -20.03 17.28 -8.21
CA ARG A 204 -20.40 18.13 -9.36
C ARG A 204 -21.89 18.45 -9.51
N LYS A 205 -22.73 18.15 -8.52
CA LYS A 205 -23.93 18.95 -8.24
C LYS A 205 -23.61 20.21 -7.41
N ARG A 206 -22.34 20.65 -7.32
CA ARG A 206 -22.04 22.08 -7.08
C ARG A 206 -22.61 22.87 -8.26
N ARG A 207 -23.90 23.20 -8.19
CA ARG A 207 -24.48 24.23 -9.04
C ARG A 207 -23.71 25.50 -8.73
N ASN A 208 -23.06 26.06 -9.74
CA ASN A 208 -22.57 27.43 -9.64
C ASN A 208 -23.77 28.31 -9.23
N PHE A 209 -23.49 29.39 -8.50
CA PHE A 209 -24.52 30.40 -8.30
C PHE A 209 -25.06 30.84 -9.66
N SER A 210 -26.35 31.19 -9.70
CA SER A 210 -26.93 31.76 -10.91
C SER A 210 -26.14 32.99 -11.35
N LYS A 211 -26.21 33.32 -12.64
CA LYS A 211 -25.56 34.53 -13.18
C LYS A 211 -26.00 35.77 -12.39
N GLN A 212 -27.30 35.89 -12.14
CA GLN A 212 -27.89 36.95 -11.33
C GLN A 212 -27.34 37.00 -9.90
N ALA A 213 -27.26 35.86 -9.20
CA ALA A 213 -26.70 35.82 -7.85
C ALA A 213 -25.22 36.21 -7.84
N SER A 214 -24.47 35.78 -8.85
CA SER A 214 -23.05 36.13 -8.99
C SER A 214 -22.86 37.63 -9.28
N GLU A 215 -23.71 38.23 -10.11
CA GLU A 215 -23.70 39.66 -10.42
C GLU A 215 -23.96 40.49 -9.17
N ILE A 216 -25.02 40.18 -8.41
CA ILE A 216 -25.38 40.89 -7.16
C ILE A 216 -24.24 40.83 -6.14
N LEU A 217 -23.64 39.66 -5.93
CA LEU A 217 -22.53 39.50 -4.98
C LEU A 217 -21.27 40.24 -5.44
N ASN A 218 -20.98 40.24 -6.75
CA ASN A 218 -19.85 40.99 -7.31
C ASN A 218 -20.07 42.50 -7.23
N GLU A 219 -21.26 42.99 -7.56
CA GLU A 219 -21.63 44.39 -7.49
C GLU A 219 -21.42 44.94 -6.07
N TYR A 220 -21.92 44.22 -5.06
CA TYR A 220 -21.68 44.59 -3.67
C TYR A 220 -20.18 44.59 -3.32
N PHE A 221 -19.45 43.54 -3.72
CA PHE A 221 -18.01 43.44 -3.44
C PHE A 221 -17.21 44.58 -4.06
N TYR A 222 -17.49 44.95 -5.31
CA TYR A 222 -16.76 46.00 -6.02
C TYR A 222 -17.16 47.41 -5.56
N SER A 223 -18.41 47.62 -5.17
CA SER A 223 -18.84 48.89 -4.54
C SER A 223 -18.27 49.09 -3.13
N HIS A 224 -17.85 48.02 -2.45
CA HIS A 224 -17.30 48.04 -1.09
C HIS A 224 -15.84 47.56 -1.04
N LEU A 225 -15.02 47.88 -2.04
CA LEU A 225 -13.63 47.41 -2.12
C LEU A 225 -12.75 47.85 -0.95
N SER A 226 -13.00 49.04 -0.39
CA SER A 226 -12.27 49.55 0.78
C SER A 226 -12.54 48.72 2.04
N ASN A 227 -13.76 48.17 2.16
CA ASN A 227 -14.16 47.33 3.29
C ASN A 227 -15.14 46.22 2.85
N PRO A 228 -14.66 45.12 2.22
CA PRO A 228 -15.50 44.07 1.65
C PRO A 228 -15.96 43.05 2.71
N TYR A 229 -16.49 43.57 3.80
CA TYR A 229 -17.03 42.84 4.95
C TYR A 229 -18.48 43.30 5.17
N PRO A 230 -19.47 42.67 4.49
CA PRO A 230 -20.87 43.02 4.71
C PRO A 230 -21.26 42.80 6.18
N SER A 231 -22.11 43.67 6.71
CA SER A 231 -22.75 43.48 8.03
C SER A 231 -23.68 42.27 8.01
N GLU A 232 -24.13 41.81 9.18
CA GLU A 232 -25.09 40.69 9.26
C GLU A 232 -26.38 40.98 8.50
N GLU A 233 -26.95 42.17 8.65
CA GLU A 233 -28.12 42.63 7.90
C GLU A 233 -27.87 42.62 6.38
N ALA A 234 -26.70 43.09 5.94
CA ALA A 234 -26.35 43.07 4.51
C ALA A 234 -26.20 41.65 3.97
N LYS A 235 -25.69 40.71 4.77
CA LYS A 235 -25.58 39.30 4.39
C LYS A 235 -26.95 38.64 4.25
N GLU A 236 -27.88 38.94 5.16
CA GLU A 236 -29.26 38.44 5.10
C GLU A 236 -29.97 38.96 3.84
N GLU A 237 -29.82 40.24 3.51
CA GLU A 237 -30.41 40.82 2.32
C GLU A 237 -29.80 40.25 1.02
N LEU A 238 -28.47 40.06 0.98
CA LEU A 238 -27.79 39.40 -0.14
C LEU A 238 -28.22 37.95 -0.30
N ALA A 239 -28.36 37.20 0.80
CA ALA A 239 -28.86 35.83 0.80
C ALA A 239 -30.28 35.76 0.21
N ARG A 240 -31.16 36.68 0.63
CA ARG A 240 -32.54 36.81 0.14
C ARG A 240 -32.59 37.13 -1.35
N LYS A 241 -31.83 38.13 -1.82
CA LYS A 241 -31.77 38.53 -3.24
C LYS A 241 -31.21 37.42 -4.14
N CYS A 242 -30.18 36.73 -3.67
CA CYS A 242 -29.49 35.68 -4.42
C CYS A 242 -30.16 34.30 -4.31
N LYS A 243 -31.17 34.15 -3.44
CA LYS A 243 -31.83 32.87 -3.10
C LYS A 243 -30.83 31.79 -2.68
N ILE A 244 -29.88 32.16 -1.81
CA ILE A 244 -28.84 31.29 -1.23
C ILE A 244 -28.82 31.47 0.29
N SER A 245 -28.13 30.60 1.03
CA SER A 245 -28.02 30.74 2.48
C SER A 245 -26.99 31.81 2.89
N VAL A 246 -27.17 32.38 4.08
CA VAL A 246 -26.20 33.32 4.68
C VAL A 246 -24.80 32.69 4.80
N SER A 247 -24.73 31.39 5.11
CA SER A 247 -23.46 30.65 5.12
C SER A 247 -22.79 30.60 3.73
N GLN A 248 -23.57 30.44 2.67
CA GLN A 248 -23.06 30.49 1.30
C GLN A 248 -22.54 31.90 0.92
N VAL A 249 -23.21 32.95 1.37
CA VAL A 249 -22.75 34.36 1.22
C VAL A 249 -21.43 34.56 1.97
N ASN A 250 -21.35 34.17 3.24
CA ASN A 250 -20.14 34.27 4.07
C ASN A 250 -18.94 33.59 3.41
N ASN A 251 -19.13 32.34 2.97
CA ASN A 251 -18.10 31.58 2.28
C ASN A 251 -17.70 32.22 0.95
N TRP A 252 -18.65 32.76 0.20
CA TRP A 252 -18.36 33.44 -1.06
C TRP A 252 -17.49 34.69 -0.84
N PHE A 253 -17.84 35.57 0.10
CA PHE A 253 -17.08 36.78 0.41
C PHE A 253 -15.69 36.45 0.96
N GLY A 254 -15.57 35.46 1.84
CA GLY A 254 -14.28 34.98 2.33
C GLY A 254 -13.37 34.52 1.19
N ASN A 255 -13.89 33.69 0.30
CA ASN A 255 -13.15 33.20 -0.86
C ASN A 255 -12.82 34.32 -1.87
N LYS A 256 -13.76 35.24 -2.14
CA LYS A 256 -13.59 36.37 -3.07
C LYS A 256 -12.47 37.29 -2.60
N ARG A 257 -12.39 37.62 -1.30
CA ARG A 257 -11.29 38.42 -0.72
C ARG A 257 -9.93 37.76 -0.90
N ILE A 258 -9.82 36.46 -0.61
CA ILE A 258 -8.56 35.71 -0.77
C ILE A 258 -8.10 35.73 -2.23
N ARG A 259 -9.02 35.47 -3.18
CA ARG A 259 -8.71 35.48 -4.62
C ARG A 259 -8.31 36.88 -5.11
N TYR A 260 -9.03 37.91 -4.69
CA TYR A 260 -8.75 39.29 -5.07
C TYR A 260 -7.37 39.75 -4.58
N LYS A 261 -7.04 39.49 -3.30
CA LYS A 261 -5.72 39.79 -2.74
C LYS A 261 -4.59 39.08 -3.48
N LYS A 262 -4.77 37.80 -3.83
CA LYS A 262 -3.78 37.02 -4.60
C LYS A 262 -3.54 37.58 -6.00
N ASN A 263 -4.57 38.15 -6.63
CA ASN A 263 -4.46 38.71 -7.99
C ASN A 263 -3.79 40.09 -7.98
N ILE A 264 -4.04 40.92 -6.97
CA ILE A 264 -3.37 42.22 -6.84
C ILE A 264 -1.88 42.06 -6.55
N VAL A 265 -1.49 41.11 -5.68
CA VAL A 265 -0.07 40.92 -5.30
C VAL A 265 0.78 40.35 -6.46
N LYS A 266 0.15 39.83 -7.52
CA LYS A 266 0.81 39.28 -8.71
C LYS A 266 0.89 40.26 -9.89
N ALA A 267 0.18 41.39 -9.82
CA ALA A 267 0.18 42.44 -10.84
C ALA A 267 1.12 43.57 -10.40
#